data_AF-A0A0D6SZW1-F1
#
_entry.id   AF-A0A0D6SZW1-F1
#
_cell.length_a   1.000
_cell.length_b   1.000
_cell.length_c   1.000
_cell.angle_alpha   90.00
_cell.angle_beta   90.00
_cell.angle_gamma   90.00
#
_symmetry.space_group_name_H-M   'P 1'
#
loop_
_entity.id
_entity.type
_entity.pdbx_description
1 polymer ?
#
loop_
_entity_poly.entity_id
_entity_poly.type
_entity_poly.pdbx_seq_one_letter_code
_entity_poly.pdbx_strand_id
1 'polypeptide(L)'
;MNAPLAALLTGLVGLWTLAAHAEPAQGGFVASQRCEAYQSIRKRSNPDGATLQPGQRYRVVEVNKRDYDWLRVRLPDNATPLRWVPVGCGQVEDLSLGARQGTGSAAQGEACNVPGQHDGYVLAATWQPGFCEHVAYKGRKPECDALAGGDLQLNHLTLHGLWPNRQACGTRYGHCAGPALVLDESTRATLRPWMPNVGYGDDFSRYQWEKHGTCQTDMDANAYFRRAAELVRQLDATRAGQYIASNVGGAISQAAFYQKVSEEFGNPRAGNNFLLVCTRGGYLQEVRVSLPRALKPAESLVGVMDGQFAERRPGDRNACRDDRVLIEAPGL
;
A
#
# COMPACT_ATOMS: atom_id res chain seq x y z
N MET A 1 68.63 52.12 28.83
CA MET A 1 69.20 50.77 28.63
C MET A 1 68.15 49.74 29.00
N ASN A 2 68.05 48.68 28.19
CA ASN A 2 67.36 47.39 28.40
C ASN A 2 65.95 47.19 27.80
N ALA A 3 65.98 46.72 26.55
CA ALA A 3 65.35 45.53 25.94
C ALA A 3 63.81 45.35 25.87
N PRO A 4 63.27 44.94 24.70
CA PRO A 4 61.88 44.50 24.54
C PRO A 4 61.73 42.99 24.77
N LEU A 5 60.63 42.56 25.39
CA LEU A 5 60.24 41.15 25.49
C LEU A 5 59.30 40.78 24.34
N ALA A 6 59.72 39.79 23.55
CA ALA A 6 58.93 39.09 22.54
C ALA A 6 58.02 38.05 23.21
N ALA A 7 56.75 37.98 22.79
CA ALA A 7 55.85 36.89 23.12
C ALA A 7 55.55 36.07 21.85
N LEU A 8 56.06 34.84 21.82
CA LEU A 8 55.75 33.82 20.81
C LEU A 8 54.32 33.30 21.00
N LEU A 9 53.49 33.40 19.97
CA LEU A 9 52.25 32.62 19.82
C LEU A 9 52.59 31.29 19.12
N THR A 10 52.72 30.23 19.91
CA THR A 10 52.83 28.85 19.41
C THR A 10 51.45 28.36 18.96
N GLY A 11 51.26 28.24 17.65
CA GLY A 11 50.11 27.57 17.05
C GLY A 11 50.24 26.04 17.22
N LEU A 12 49.43 25.46 18.11
CA LEU A 12 49.21 24.02 18.16
C LEU A 12 48.33 23.59 16.98
N VAL A 13 48.95 23.05 15.93
CA VAL A 13 48.26 22.27 14.89
C VAL A 13 47.99 20.88 15.49
N GLY A 14 46.77 20.67 15.96
CA GLY A 14 46.33 19.34 16.39
C GLY A 14 46.25 18.39 15.19
N LEU A 15 47.09 17.35 15.18
CA LEU A 15 46.91 16.17 14.33
C LEU A 15 45.69 15.38 14.83
N TRP A 16 44.60 15.42 14.07
CA TRP A 16 43.46 14.54 14.28
C TRP A 16 43.72 13.21 13.57
N THR A 17 43.90 12.14 14.34
CA THR A 17 43.84 10.77 13.82
C THR A 17 42.39 10.47 13.42
N LEU A 18 42.13 10.36 12.12
CA LEU A 18 40.85 9.89 11.60
C LEU A 18 40.70 8.41 11.94
N ALA A 19 40.01 8.10 13.03
CA ALA A 19 39.57 6.74 13.32
C ALA A 19 38.74 6.23 12.14
N ALA A 20 39.12 5.07 11.61
CA ALA A 20 38.43 4.39 10.52
C ALA A 20 37.08 3.85 11.02
N HIS A 21 36.09 4.73 11.02
CA HIS A 21 34.71 4.39 11.31
C HIS A 21 34.06 3.83 10.06
N ALA A 22 33.17 2.85 10.23
CA ALA A 22 32.30 2.43 9.14
C ALA A 22 31.47 3.65 8.71
N GLU A 23 31.58 4.01 7.43
CA GLU A 23 30.90 5.16 6.87
C GLU A 23 29.61 4.70 6.18
N PRO A 24 28.47 5.35 6.44
CA PRO A 24 27.25 5.08 5.69
C PRO A 24 27.49 5.28 4.20
N ALA A 25 27.01 4.32 3.41
CA ALA A 25 27.14 4.35 1.98
C ALA A 25 25.87 3.83 1.30
N GLN A 26 25.62 4.27 0.07
CA GLN A 26 24.52 3.75 -0.74
C GLN A 26 25.03 3.40 -2.12
N GLY A 27 24.60 2.26 -2.65
CA GLY A 27 24.97 1.79 -3.98
C GLY A 27 24.53 0.35 -4.21
N GLY A 28 24.86 -0.18 -5.38
CA GLY A 28 24.73 -1.59 -5.74
C GLY A 28 26.08 -2.31 -5.67
N PHE A 29 26.01 -3.62 -5.48
CA PHE A 29 27.15 -4.51 -5.60
C PHE A 29 26.72 -5.78 -6.33
N VAL A 30 27.32 -6.07 -7.48
CA VAL A 30 27.08 -7.30 -8.25
C VAL A 30 28.24 -8.25 -8.02
N ALA A 31 27.98 -9.38 -7.37
CA ALA A 31 29.03 -10.35 -7.09
C ALA A 31 29.48 -11.02 -8.40
N SER A 32 30.79 -11.05 -8.66
CA SER A 32 31.38 -11.74 -9.83
C SER A 32 31.75 -13.19 -9.51
N GLN A 33 31.88 -13.52 -8.23
CA GLN A 33 32.24 -14.84 -7.73
C GLN A 33 31.54 -15.16 -6.40
N ARG A 34 31.60 -16.41 -5.97
CA ARG A 34 31.11 -16.81 -4.64
C ARG A 34 32.09 -16.34 -3.59
N CYS A 35 31.64 -15.50 -2.65
CA CYS A 35 32.44 -15.13 -1.48
C CYS A 35 31.62 -15.28 -0.21
N GLU A 36 32.33 -15.52 0.88
CA GLU A 36 31.74 -15.48 2.21
C GLU A 36 31.23 -14.09 2.55
N ALA A 37 30.13 -14.06 3.30
CA ALA A 37 29.44 -12.86 3.73
C ALA A 37 29.42 -12.80 5.27
N TYR A 38 30.33 -12.03 5.86
CA TYR A 38 30.61 -12.05 7.30
C TYR A 38 29.68 -11.09 8.08
N GLN A 39 29.25 -11.48 9.27
CA GLN A 39 28.57 -10.55 10.19
C GLN A 39 29.57 -9.55 10.81
N SER A 40 30.83 -9.95 10.97
CA SER A 40 31.90 -9.11 11.51
C SER A 40 33.22 -9.36 10.77
N ILE A 41 33.77 -8.32 10.14
CA ILE A 41 35.11 -8.39 9.51
C ILE A 41 36.23 -8.55 10.53
N ARG A 42 36.09 -7.96 11.73
CA ARG A 42 37.10 -8.04 12.80
C ARG A 42 37.20 -9.44 13.38
N LYS A 43 36.05 -10.12 13.56
CA LYS A 43 35.98 -11.49 14.09
C LYS A 43 35.95 -12.56 13.01
N ARG A 44 35.88 -12.17 11.73
CA ARG A 44 35.61 -13.04 10.57
C ARG A 44 34.47 -14.03 10.81
N SER A 45 33.40 -13.57 11.47
CA SER A 45 32.31 -14.47 11.86
C SER A 45 31.28 -14.64 10.75
N ASN A 46 31.08 -15.88 10.30
CA ASN A 46 30.03 -16.27 9.35
C ASN A 46 29.35 -17.57 9.82
N PRO A 47 28.62 -17.55 10.96
CA PRO A 47 28.16 -18.77 11.63
C PRO A 47 27.09 -19.55 10.84
N ASP A 48 26.40 -18.90 9.91
CA ASP A 48 25.39 -19.51 9.03
C ASP A 48 25.92 -19.80 7.63
N GLY A 49 27.23 -19.65 7.39
CA GLY A 49 27.85 -19.97 6.11
C GLY A 49 27.32 -19.16 4.93
N ALA A 50 26.83 -17.94 5.17
CA ALA A 50 26.25 -17.09 4.13
C ALA A 50 27.30 -16.79 3.03
N THR A 51 26.89 -16.93 1.77
CA THR A 51 27.72 -16.63 0.61
C THR A 51 26.98 -15.78 -0.42
N LEU A 52 27.73 -14.98 -1.17
CA LEU A 52 27.23 -14.29 -2.34
C LEU A 52 27.10 -15.25 -3.52
N GLN A 53 26.12 -14.97 -4.38
CA GLN A 53 25.86 -15.71 -5.61
C GLN A 53 26.42 -14.90 -6.79
N PRO A 54 27.25 -15.49 -7.67
CA PRO A 54 27.73 -14.82 -8.88
C PRO A 54 26.55 -14.30 -9.73
N GLY A 55 26.66 -13.08 -10.24
CA GLY A 55 25.63 -12.39 -11.03
C GLY A 55 24.51 -11.76 -10.20
N GLN A 56 24.41 -12.05 -8.89
CA GLN A 56 23.38 -11.45 -8.04
C GLN A 56 23.77 -10.04 -7.61
N ARG A 57 22.80 -9.13 -7.70
CA ARG A 57 22.92 -7.77 -7.16
C ARG A 57 22.52 -7.72 -5.69
N TYR A 58 23.32 -7.03 -4.89
CA TYR A 58 23.12 -6.74 -3.48
C TYR A 58 23.14 -5.23 -3.23
N ARG A 59 22.37 -4.77 -2.23
CA ARG A 59 22.37 -3.35 -1.85
C ARG A 59 23.50 -3.06 -0.87
N VAL A 60 24.36 -2.09 -1.16
CA VAL A 60 25.37 -1.57 -0.23
C VAL A 60 24.71 -0.59 0.75
N VAL A 61 25.04 -0.69 2.04
CA VAL A 61 24.53 0.16 3.12
C VAL A 61 25.61 0.88 3.91
N GLU A 62 26.84 0.34 3.96
CA GLU A 62 27.99 0.93 4.66
C GLU A 62 29.28 0.49 3.94
N VAL A 63 30.34 1.26 4.15
CA VAL A 63 31.72 0.86 3.83
C VAL A 63 32.61 0.92 5.07
N ASN A 64 33.71 0.18 5.08
CA ASN A 64 34.59 0.13 6.26
C ASN A 64 35.56 1.33 6.39
N LYS A 65 35.86 2.02 5.29
CA LYS A 65 36.73 3.21 5.22
C LYS A 65 36.51 3.94 3.89
N ARG A 66 37.07 5.15 3.77
CA ARG A 66 36.93 6.06 2.61
C ARG A 66 37.35 5.47 1.25
N ASP A 67 38.38 4.61 1.23
CA ASP A 67 38.82 3.87 0.02
C ASP A 67 38.24 2.44 -0.09
N TYR A 68 37.39 2.07 0.89
CA TYR A 68 36.61 0.83 1.02
C TYR A 68 37.26 -0.46 0.51
N ASP A 69 37.77 -1.30 1.44
CA ASP A 69 38.16 -2.69 1.10
C ASP A 69 36.98 -3.67 1.31
N TRP A 70 35.99 -3.25 2.10
CA TRP A 70 34.82 -4.03 2.48
C TRP A 70 33.54 -3.20 2.36
N LEU A 71 32.51 -3.84 1.82
CA LEU A 71 31.15 -3.30 1.73
C LEU A 71 30.27 -4.04 2.70
N ARG A 72 29.37 -3.34 3.38
CA ARG A 72 28.24 -3.97 4.06
C ARG A 72 27.06 -3.99 3.13
N VAL A 73 26.66 -5.19 2.72
CA VAL A 73 25.55 -5.42 1.80
C VAL A 73 24.37 -6.08 2.50
N ARG A 74 23.17 -5.93 1.91
CA ARG A 74 21.96 -6.63 2.37
C ARG A 74 21.73 -7.89 1.53
N LEU A 75 21.81 -9.07 2.15
CA LEU A 75 21.41 -10.34 1.56
C LEU A 75 19.88 -10.50 1.65
N PRO A 76 19.19 -10.85 0.54
CA PRO A 76 17.79 -11.22 0.58
C PRO A 76 17.61 -12.54 1.34
N ASP A 77 16.48 -12.69 2.02
CA ASP A 77 16.03 -13.93 2.67
C ASP A 77 17.01 -14.57 3.68
N ASN A 78 17.91 -13.76 4.28
CA ASN A 78 18.81 -14.18 5.36
C ASN A 78 18.35 -13.59 6.70
N ALA A 79 18.29 -14.43 7.76
CA ALA A 79 17.87 -14.02 9.10
C ALA A 79 18.74 -12.90 9.71
N THR A 80 20.00 -12.79 9.29
CA THR A 80 20.91 -11.67 9.63
C THR A 80 21.38 -11.01 8.34
N PRO A 81 20.55 -10.11 7.76
CA PRO A 81 20.67 -9.74 6.36
C PRO A 81 21.83 -8.80 6.05
N LEU A 82 22.42 -8.11 7.05
CA LEU A 82 23.53 -7.18 6.83
C LEU A 82 24.88 -7.89 6.95
N ARG A 83 25.58 -8.05 5.83
CA ARG A 83 26.86 -8.77 5.75
C ARG A 83 27.97 -7.96 5.12
N TRP A 84 29.16 -8.11 5.66
CA TRP A 84 30.39 -7.58 5.12
C TRP A 84 30.95 -8.51 4.05
N VAL A 85 31.28 -7.93 2.90
CA VAL A 85 31.86 -8.62 1.75
C VAL A 85 33.07 -7.85 1.22
N PRO A 86 34.10 -8.54 0.71
CA PRO A 86 35.26 -7.86 0.15
C PRO A 86 34.89 -7.24 -1.19
N VAL A 87 35.35 -6.02 -1.46
CA VAL A 87 35.04 -5.29 -2.71
C VAL A 87 35.51 -6.06 -3.94
N GLY A 88 36.64 -6.76 -3.85
CA GLY A 88 37.14 -7.63 -4.93
C GLY A 88 36.27 -8.85 -5.25
N CYS A 89 35.18 -9.08 -4.50
CA CYS A 89 34.22 -10.14 -4.80
C CYS A 89 33.29 -9.81 -5.99
N GLY A 90 33.34 -8.58 -6.51
CA GLY A 90 32.36 -8.13 -7.49
C GLY A 90 32.58 -6.70 -7.95
N GLN A 91 31.56 -6.18 -8.61
CA GLN A 91 31.55 -4.82 -9.14
C GLN A 91 30.64 -3.94 -8.31
N VAL A 92 31.15 -2.77 -7.93
CA VAL A 92 30.39 -1.75 -7.21
C VAL A 92 29.73 -0.84 -8.23
N GLU A 93 28.48 -0.49 -7.99
CA GLU A 93 27.70 0.41 -8.84
C GLU A 93 27.12 1.56 -8.03
N ASP A 94 27.20 2.78 -8.56
CA ASP A 94 26.56 3.99 -8.02
C ASP A 94 26.84 4.23 -6.52
N LEU A 95 28.08 3.96 -6.06
CA LEU A 95 28.45 4.10 -4.65
C LEU A 95 28.63 5.56 -4.25
N SER A 96 27.93 5.97 -3.20
CA SER A 96 28.01 7.29 -2.58
C SER A 96 28.36 7.18 -1.09
N LEU A 97 29.37 7.94 -0.63
CA LEU A 97 29.88 7.94 0.75
C LEU A 97 29.40 9.17 1.52
N GLY A 98 29.12 9.03 2.82
CA GLY A 98 28.87 10.16 3.72
C GLY A 98 27.40 10.57 3.93
N ALA A 99 26.44 9.69 3.63
CA ALA A 99 25.02 9.93 3.91
C ALA A 99 24.73 9.80 5.42
N ARG A 100 24.70 10.91 6.18
CA ARG A 100 24.29 10.90 7.60
C ARG A 100 22.83 10.44 7.75
N GLN A 101 22.58 9.51 8.68
CA GLN A 101 21.24 9.07 9.08
C GLN A 101 20.45 10.25 9.67
N GLY A 102 19.48 10.76 8.92
CA GLY A 102 18.40 11.57 9.47
C GLY A 102 17.38 10.66 10.12
N THR A 103 17.08 10.90 11.40
CA THR A 103 15.88 10.41 12.08
C THR A 103 14.67 11.10 11.45
N GLY A 104 14.23 10.55 10.32
CA GLY A 104 13.23 11.13 9.45
C GLY A 104 13.15 10.29 8.19
N SER A 105 12.18 9.40 8.16
CA SER A 105 11.82 8.59 7.00
C SER A 105 11.48 9.48 5.80
N ALA A 106 12.43 9.64 4.87
CA ALA A 106 12.30 9.98 3.45
C ALA A 106 13.73 10.12 2.87
N ALA A 107 14.16 9.65 1.71
CA ALA A 107 13.56 8.87 0.64
C ALA A 107 14.72 8.56 -0.35
N GLN A 108 14.98 7.28 -0.69
CA GLN A 108 14.87 6.99 -2.12
C GLN A 108 13.37 7.11 -2.34
N GLY A 109 12.91 7.99 -3.23
CA GLY A 109 11.48 8.19 -3.47
C GLY A 109 10.82 6.82 -3.50
N GLU A 110 9.99 6.48 -2.51
CA GLU A 110 9.19 5.28 -2.59
C GLU A 110 8.34 5.47 -3.84
N ALA A 111 8.70 4.76 -4.89
CA ALA A 111 8.05 4.89 -6.17
C ALA A 111 6.67 4.27 -6.01
N CYS A 112 5.72 5.12 -5.62
CA CYS A 112 4.33 4.76 -5.36
C CYS A 112 3.53 4.62 -6.65
N ASN A 113 4.20 4.48 -7.78
CA ASN A 113 3.64 4.42 -9.12
C ASN A 113 4.33 3.37 -9.98
N VAL A 114 4.90 2.32 -9.35
CA VAL A 114 5.52 1.20 -10.05
C VAL A 114 4.58 0.00 -9.99
N PRO A 115 4.17 -0.58 -11.15
CA PRO A 115 3.30 -1.75 -11.16
C PRO A 115 3.86 -2.93 -10.34
N GLY A 116 2.98 -3.69 -9.71
CA GLY A 116 3.32 -4.95 -9.04
C GLY A 116 3.99 -4.82 -7.66
N GLN A 117 4.16 -3.59 -7.14
CA GLN A 117 4.77 -3.36 -5.82
C GLN A 117 3.76 -3.22 -4.66
N HIS A 118 2.48 -3.47 -4.91
CA HIS A 118 1.44 -3.44 -3.90
C HIS A 118 1.59 -4.61 -2.91
N ASP A 119 1.24 -4.39 -1.65
CA ASP A 119 1.25 -5.41 -0.59
C ASP A 119 -0.16 -5.96 -0.27
N GLY A 120 -1.19 -5.32 -0.83
CA GLY A 120 -2.57 -5.77 -0.75
C GLY A 120 -3.48 -4.95 -1.65
N TYR A 121 -4.78 -5.14 -1.45
CA TYR A 121 -5.81 -4.37 -2.13
C TYR A 121 -6.72 -3.68 -1.11
N VAL A 122 -7.32 -2.56 -1.52
CA VAL A 122 -8.48 -1.98 -0.85
C VAL A 122 -9.66 -2.09 -1.79
N LEU A 123 -10.64 -2.93 -1.44
CA LEU A 123 -11.93 -2.91 -2.10
C LEU A 123 -12.74 -1.74 -1.52
N ALA A 124 -13.08 -0.77 -2.36
CA ALA A 124 -13.95 0.34 -1.99
C ALA A 124 -15.34 0.11 -2.58
N ALA A 125 -16.33 -0.04 -1.70
CA ALA A 125 -17.72 -0.27 -2.07
C ALA A 125 -18.61 0.88 -1.57
N THR A 126 -19.27 1.58 -2.48
CA THR A 126 -20.13 2.72 -2.21
C THR A 126 -21.54 2.28 -1.81
N TRP A 127 -22.07 2.88 -0.76
CA TRP A 127 -23.51 2.94 -0.52
C TRP A 127 -24.08 4.08 -1.38
N GLN A 128 -24.58 3.75 -2.58
CA GLN A 128 -24.88 4.73 -3.62
C GLN A 128 -25.90 5.81 -3.19
N PRO A 129 -26.99 5.50 -2.47
CA PRO A 129 -27.92 6.52 -1.99
C PRO A 129 -27.24 7.55 -1.09
N GLY A 130 -26.44 7.08 -0.13
CA GLY A 130 -25.74 7.97 0.80
C GLY A 130 -24.67 8.83 0.11
N PHE A 131 -24.03 8.28 -0.92
CA PHE A 131 -23.13 9.04 -1.78
C PHE A 131 -23.86 10.14 -2.56
N CYS A 132 -24.93 9.77 -3.28
CA CYS A 132 -25.64 10.71 -4.15
C CYS A 132 -26.29 11.86 -3.39
N GLU A 133 -26.82 11.59 -2.20
CA GLU A 133 -27.53 12.59 -1.39
C GLU A 133 -26.57 13.50 -0.59
N HIS A 134 -25.55 12.91 0.05
CA HIS A 134 -24.81 13.62 1.10
C HIS A 134 -23.40 14.05 0.72
N VAL A 135 -22.83 13.51 -0.36
CA VAL A 135 -21.47 13.84 -0.79
C VAL A 135 -21.48 15.01 -1.74
N ALA A 136 -20.71 16.05 -1.44
CA ALA A 136 -20.49 17.13 -2.38
C ALA A 136 -19.59 16.66 -3.53
N TYR A 137 -20.12 16.69 -4.76
CA TYR A 137 -19.36 16.43 -5.98
C TYR A 137 -19.52 17.58 -6.98
N LYS A 138 -18.55 17.70 -7.90
CA LYS A 138 -18.57 18.69 -8.97
C LYS A 138 -19.20 18.08 -10.22
N GLY A 139 -19.98 18.89 -10.95
CA GLY A 139 -20.61 18.46 -12.20
C GLY A 139 -21.86 17.60 -11.97
N ARG A 140 -22.37 17.00 -13.05
CA ARG A 140 -23.51 16.07 -13.02
C ARG A 140 -23.04 14.65 -12.84
N LYS A 141 -23.89 13.85 -12.20
CA LYS A 141 -23.71 12.41 -12.01
C LYS A 141 -24.97 11.70 -12.50
N PRO A 142 -25.01 11.26 -13.76
CA PRO A 142 -26.21 10.65 -14.34
C PRO A 142 -26.73 9.46 -13.53
N GLU A 143 -25.84 8.73 -12.87
CA GLU A 143 -26.21 7.64 -11.97
C GLU A 143 -26.97 8.12 -10.72
N CYS A 144 -26.66 9.32 -10.23
CA CYS A 144 -27.39 9.94 -9.11
C CYS A 144 -28.71 10.56 -9.59
N ASP A 145 -28.72 11.18 -10.78
CA ASP A 145 -29.94 11.72 -11.38
C ASP A 145 -30.97 10.59 -11.64
N ALA A 146 -30.52 9.46 -12.17
CA ALA A 146 -31.37 8.29 -12.38
C ALA A 146 -31.80 7.59 -11.07
N LEU A 147 -30.95 7.61 -10.03
CA LEU A 147 -31.33 7.12 -8.70
C LEU A 147 -32.43 8.00 -8.08
N ALA A 148 -32.31 9.32 -8.19
CA ALA A 148 -33.31 10.28 -7.73
C ALA A 148 -34.62 10.16 -8.52
N GLY A 149 -34.54 9.94 -9.85
CA GLY A 149 -35.71 9.76 -10.72
C GLY A 149 -36.40 8.39 -10.60
N GLY A 150 -35.80 7.42 -9.89
CA GLY A 150 -36.31 6.06 -9.76
C GLY A 150 -36.02 5.12 -10.93
N ASP A 151 -35.29 5.58 -11.95
CA ASP A 151 -34.85 4.79 -13.11
C ASP A 151 -33.75 3.77 -12.74
N LEU A 152 -32.99 4.08 -11.69
CA LEU A 152 -31.97 3.20 -11.11
C LEU A 152 -32.39 2.82 -9.69
N GLN A 153 -32.47 1.53 -9.40
CA GLN A 153 -32.80 1.03 -8.06
C GLN A 153 -31.61 0.26 -7.48
N LEU A 154 -31.00 0.82 -6.44
CA LEU A 154 -29.81 0.29 -5.77
C LEU A 154 -30.08 0.17 -4.27
N ASN A 155 -30.20 -1.06 -3.80
CA ASN A 155 -30.40 -1.41 -2.37
C ASN A 155 -29.25 -2.28 -1.84
N HIS A 156 -28.09 -2.19 -2.49
CA HIS A 156 -26.91 -3.00 -2.25
C HIS A 156 -25.65 -2.15 -2.43
N LEU A 157 -24.51 -2.66 -1.94
CA LEU A 157 -23.22 -2.02 -2.13
C LEU A 157 -22.78 -2.07 -3.60
N THR A 158 -22.21 -0.96 -4.09
CA THR A 158 -21.70 -0.82 -5.47
C THR A 158 -20.19 -0.61 -5.48
N LEU A 159 -19.51 -0.99 -6.54
CA LEU A 159 -18.09 -0.84 -6.77
C LEU A 159 -17.72 0.62 -7.03
N HIS A 160 -16.93 1.19 -6.11
CA HIS A 160 -16.12 2.36 -6.40
C HIS A 160 -14.85 1.92 -7.12
N GLY A 161 -14.10 0.99 -6.54
CA GLY A 161 -12.86 0.48 -7.13
C GLY A 161 -12.18 -0.60 -6.31
N LEU A 162 -11.22 -1.28 -6.93
CA LEU A 162 -10.36 -2.29 -6.30
C LEU A 162 -8.92 -1.79 -6.34
N TRP A 163 -8.42 -1.20 -5.27
CA TRP A 163 -7.17 -0.45 -5.34
C TRP A 163 -5.98 -1.31 -4.90
N PRO A 164 -5.07 -1.75 -5.79
CA PRO A 164 -3.77 -2.20 -5.34
C PRO A 164 -3.17 -1.09 -4.49
N ASN A 165 -2.70 -1.41 -3.30
CA ASN A 165 -2.11 -0.42 -2.40
C ASN A 165 -0.81 -0.92 -1.79
N ARG A 166 0.02 0.02 -1.37
CA ARG A 166 1.25 -0.24 -0.62
C ARG A 166 1.19 0.52 0.68
N GLN A 167 1.32 -0.16 1.81
CA GLN A 167 1.21 0.42 3.14
C GLN A 167 2.17 1.61 3.33
N ALA A 168 3.40 1.48 2.83
CA ALA A 168 4.42 2.54 2.93
C ALA A 168 4.02 3.83 2.18
N CYS A 169 3.25 3.70 1.11
CA CYS A 169 2.75 4.81 0.30
C CYS A 169 1.49 5.48 0.86
N GLY A 170 0.85 4.90 1.88
CA GLY A 170 -0.42 5.39 2.42
C GLY A 170 -1.50 5.45 1.34
N THR A 171 -1.92 6.65 0.94
CA THR A 171 -2.91 6.90 -0.11
C THR A 171 -2.30 7.31 -1.46
N ARG A 172 -0.96 7.34 -1.55
CA ARG A 172 -0.22 7.83 -2.73
C ARG A 172 0.08 6.74 -3.76
N TYR A 173 -0.21 5.47 -3.46
CA TYR A 173 0.07 4.39 -4.41
C TYR A 173 -0.96 4.43 -5.55
N GLY A 174 -0.49 4.67 -6.77
CA GLY A 174 -1.34 4.82 -7.95
C GLY A 174 -0.62 5.39 -9.16
N HIS A 175 -1.35 5.55 -10.26
CA HIS A 175 -0.88 6.09 -11.53
C HIS A 175 0.35 5.36 -12.08
N CYS A 176 0.34 4.03 -11.98
CA CYS A 176 1.40 3.21 -12.53
C CYS A 176 1.32 3.16 -14.06
N ALA A 177 2.46 2.96 -14.72
CA ALA A 177 2.49 2.79 -16.18
C ALA A 177 1.73 1.51 -16.58
N GLY A 178 0.86 1.61 -17.58
CA GLY A 178 0.06 0.50 -18.08
C GLY A 178 -0.72 0.83 -19.35
N PRO A 179 -1.40 -0.15 -19.96
CA PRO A 179 -2.19 0.06 -21.17
C PRO A 179 -3.43 0.92 -20.88
N ALA A 180 -3.95 1.57 -21.91
CA ALA A 180 -5.23 2.28 -21.83
C ALA A 180 -6.39 1.30 -21.54
N LEU A 181 -7.46 1.81 -20.94
CA LEU A 181 -8.64 1.00 -20.65
C LEU A 181 -9.35 0.53 -21.93
N VAL A 182 -9.53 -0.78 -22.06
CA VAL A 182 -10.39 -1.41 -23.06
C VAL A 182 -11.28 -2.45 -22.37
N LEU A 183 -12.59 -2.18 -22.32
CA LEU A 183 -13.59 -3.09 -21.76
C LEU A 183 -14.49 -3.64 -22.86
N ASP A 184 -14.61 -4.96 -22.90
CA ASP A 184 -15.57 -5.66 -23.76
C ASP A 184 -17.00 -5.52 -23.20
N GLU A 185 -18.00 -5.75 -24.06
CA GLU A 185 -19.41 -5.60 -23.68
C GLU A 185 -19.85 -6.61 -22.61
N SER A 186 -19.24 -7.80 -22.57
CA SER A 186 -19.56 -8.78 -21.52
C SER A 186 -19.13 -8.28 -20.13
N THR A 187 -17.96 -7.65 -20.02
CA THR A 187 -17.49 -7.02 -18.78
C THR A 187 -18.39 -5.84 -18.40
N ARG A 188 -18.78 -5.01 -19.37
CA ARG A 188 -19.71 -3.90 -19.13
C ARG A 188 -21.03 -4.40 -18.56
N ALA A 189 -21.58 -5.46 -19.16
CA ALA A 189 -22.82 -6.08 -18.69
C ALA A 189 -22.67 -6.63 -17.26
N THR A 190 -21.53 -7.24 -16.91
CA THR A 190 -21.24 -7.66 -15.53
C THR A 190 -21.12 -6.47 -14.58
N LEU A 191 -20.55 -5.35 -15.03
CA LEU A 191 -20.32 -4.18 -14.19
C LEU A 191 -21.60 -3.38 -13.92
N ARG A 192 -22.49 -3.17 -14.89
CA ARG A 192 -23.64 -2.25 -14.77
C ARG A 192 -24.45 -2.41 -13.45
N PRO A 193 -24.79 -3.63 -12.98
CA PRO A 193 -25.54 -3.78 -11.72
C PRO A 193 -24.73 -3.42 -10.47
N TRP A 194 -23.41 -3.46 -10.57
CA TRP A 194 -22.50 -3.30 -9.44
C TRP A 194 -21.72 -1.99 -9.51
N MET A 195 -21.65 -1.30 -10.63
CA MET A 195 -20.87 -0.07 -10.85
C MET A 195 -21.69 0.86 -11.76
N PRO A 196 -22.71 1.54 -11.20
CA PRO A 196 -23.80 2.12 -12.00
C PRO A 196 -23.32 3.16 -13.03
N ASN A 197 -22.24 3.88 -12.75
CA ASN A 197 -21.64 4.85 -13.67
C ASN A 197 -21.26 4.25 -15.04
N VAL A 198 -20.96 2.95 -15.12
CA VAL A 198 -20.66 2.23 -16.39
C VAL A 198 -21.86 2.23 -17.33
N GLY A 199 -23.08 2.34 -16.81
CA GLY A 199 -24.30 2.51 -17.61
C GLY A 199 -24.39 3.86 -18.31
N TYR A 200 -23.62 4.86 -17.88
CA TYR A 200 -23.70 6.25 -18.33
C TYR A 200 -22.42 6.76 -19.00
N GLY A 201 -21.34 5.98 -18.97
CA GLY A 201 -20.07 6.31 -19.63
C GLY A 201 -18.87 5.58 -19.02
N ASP A 202 -17.69 5.82 -19.60
CA ASP A 202 -16.45 5.15 -19.20
C ASP A 202 -15.50 6.01 -18.39
N ASP A 203 -15.76 7.30 -18.24
CA ASP A 203 -14.78 8.22 -17.65
C ASP A 203 -14.39 7.81 -16.23
N PHE A 204 -15.36 7.33 -15.44
CA PHE A 204 -15.08 6.86 -14.09
C PHE A 204 -14.26 5.56 -14.11
N SER A 205 -14.65 4.57 -14.91
CA SER A 205 -13.87 3.32 -15.07
C SER A 205 -12.45 3.58 -15.59
N ARG A 206 -12.30 4.52 -16.52
CA ARG A 206 -11.00 4.96 -17.06
C ARG A 206 -10.13 5.54 -15.96
N TYR A 207 -10.68 6.44 -15.15
CA TYR A 207 -9.98 7.01 -14.00
C TYR A 207 -9.59 5.92 -12.97
N GLN A 208 -10.50 5.00 -12.63
CA GLN A 208 -10.19 3.91 -11.70
C GLN A 208 -9.10 3.00 -12.25
N TRP A 209 -9.12 2.70 -13.54
CA TRP A 209 -8.08 1.91 -14.21
C TRP A 209 -6.72 2.62 -14.20
N GLU A 210 -6.65 3.85 -14.71
CA GLU A 210 -5.40 4.62 -14.83
C GLU A 210 -4.77 4.90 -13.46
N LYS A 211 -5.59 5.17 -12.45
CA LYS A 211 -5.08 5.46 -11.11
C LYS A 211 -4.72 4.19 -10.34
N HIS A 212 -5.49 3.12 -10.47
CA HIS A 212 -5.36 1.96 -9.59
C HIS A 212 -5.12 0.66 -10.34
N GLY A 213 -5.94 0.35 -11.35
CA GLY A 213 -5.88 -0.92 -12.10
C GLY A 213 -4.54 -1.20 -12.78
N THR A 214 -3.84 -0.17 -13.27
CA THR A 214 -2.49 -0.32 -13.87
C THR A 214 -1.39 -0.69 -12.88
N CYS A 215 -1.65 -0.59 -11.57
CA CYS A 215 -0.66 -0.89 -10.54
C CYS A 215 -0.61 -2.37 -10.11
N GLN A 216 -1.52 -3.20 -10.62
CA GLN A 216 -1.42 -4.66 -10.55
C GLN A 216 -0.96 -5.22 -11.90
N THR A 217 -0.36 -6.41 -11.88
CA THR A 217 0.27 -7.05 -13.04
C THR A 217 -0.35 -8.39 -13.41
N ASP A 218 -1.36 -8.83 -12.66
CA ASP A 218 -1.85 -10.21 -12.68
C ASP A 218 -3.10 -10.35 -13.58
N MET A 219 -3.76 -9.24 -13.89
CA MET A 219 -5.02 -9.18 -14.62
C MET A 219 -5.01 -8.10 -15.70
N ASP A 220 -5.58 -8.42 -16.86
CA ASP A 220 -6.00 -7.38 -17.80
C ASP A 220 -7.19 -6.57 -17.26
N ALA A 221 -7.58 -5.50 -17.95
CA ALA A 221 -8.67 -4.64 -17.51
C ALA A 221 -10.00 -5.39 -17.35
N ASN A 222 -10.34 -6.31 -18.26
CA ASN A 222 -11.60 -7.04 -18.19
C ASN A 222 -11.62 -7.99 -16.99
N ALA A 223 -10.55 -8.77 -16.78
CA ALA A 223 -10.40 -9.64 -15.63
C ALA A 223 -10.41 -8.85 -14.31
N TYR A 224 -9.72 -7.72 -14.25
CA TYR A 224 -9.65 -6.85 -13.07
C TYR A 224 -11.04 -6.32 -12.68
N PHE A 225 -11.80 -5.78 -13.62
CA PHE A 225 -13.13 -5.24 -13.32
C PHE A 225 -14.15 -6.33 -13.01
N ARG A 226 -14.14 -7.47 -13.72
CA ARG A 226 -14.98 -8.63 -13.36
C ARG A 226 -14.66 -9.11 -11.94
N ARG A 227 -13.38 -9.18 -11.58
CA ARG A 227 -12.95 -9.56 -10.23
C ARG A 227 -13.40 -8.55 -9.19
N ALA A 228 -13.29 -7.26 -9.47
CA ALA A 228 -13.75 -6.21 -8.57
C ALA A 228 -15.28 -6.26 -8.33
N ALA A 229 -16.07 -6.47 -9.39
CA ALA A 229 -17.52 -6.65 -9.27
C ALA A 229 -17.88 -7.88 -8.43
N GLU A 230 -17.20 -9.00 -8.66
CA GLU A 230 -17.38 -10.21 -7.86
C GLU A 230 -17.06 -9.99 -6.38
N LEU A 231 -15.98 -9.27 -6.06
CA LEU A 231 -15.62 -8.97 -4.68
C LEU A 231 -16.65 -8.08 -3.97
N VAL A 232 -17.24 -7.11 -4.67
CA VAL A 232 -18.35 -6.30 -4.10
C VAL A 232 -19.60 -7.16 -3.89
N ARG A 233 -19.94 -8.03 -4.83
CA ARG A 233 -21.04 -8.99 -4.66
C ARG A 233 -20.84 -9.89 -3.43
N GLN A 234 -19.62 -10.38 -3.23
CA GLN A 234 -19.28 -11.18 -2.07
C GLN A 234 -19.32 -10.38 -0.76
N LEU A 235 -18.89 -9.12 -0.78
CA LEU A 235 -19.02 -8.20 0.36
C LEU A 235 -20.49 -7.94 0.70
N ASP A 236 -21.32 -7.64 -0.30
CA ASP A 236 -22.74 -7.38 -0.12
C ASP A 236 -23.48 -8.60 0.44
N ALA A 237 -23.09 -9.80 0.00
CA ALA A 237 -23.64 -11.07 0.49
C ALA A 237 -23.24 -11.44 1.93
N THR A 238 -22.25 -10.77 2.53
CA THR A 238 -21.89 -11.00 3.94
C THR A 238 -23.05 -10.61 4.87
N ARG A 239 -23.10 -11.17 6.08
CA ARG A 239 -24.01 -10.76 7.16
C ARG A 239 -23.91 -9.26 7.44
N ALA A 240 -22.73 -8.68 7.31
CA ALA A 240 -22.49 -7.26 7.52
C ALA A 240 -23.02 -6.41 6.35
N GLY A 241 -22.85 -6.86 5.10
CA GLY A 241 -23.45 -6.25 3.92
C GLY A 241 -24.97 -6.30 3.96
N GLN A 242 -25.55 -7.48 4.24
CA GLN A 242 -26.99 -7.66 4.39
C GLN A 242 -27.57 -6.86 5.57
N TYR A 243 -26.80 -6.60 6.62
CA TYR A 243 -27.22 -5.73 7.71
C TYR A 243 -27.36 -4.27 7.25
N ILE A 244 -26.49 -3.78 6.36
CA ILE A 244 -26.68 -2.47 5.73
C ILE A 244 -27.96 -2.49 4.88
N ALA A 245 -28.08 -3.45 3.95
CA ALA A 245 -29.19 -3.55 3.00
C ALA A 245 -30.56 -3.75 3.67
N SER A 246 -30.61 -4.39 4.84
CA SER A 246 -31.87 -4.58 5.58
C SER A 246 -32.31 -3.37 6.41
N ASN A 247 -31.47 -2.33 6.52
CA ASN A 247 -31.73 -1.13 7.33
C ASN A 247 -31.81 0.16 6.49
N VAL A 248 -32.09 0.02 5.19
CA VAL A 248 -32.29 1.14 4.26
C VAL A 248 -33.36 2.10 4.77
N GLY A 249 -33.07 3.40 4.71
CA GLY A 249 -33.92 4.47 5.25
C GLY A 249 -33.83 4.64 6.78
N GLY A 250 -33.03 3.81 7.45
CA GLY A 250 -32.88 3.80 8.90
C GLY A 250 -31.44 4.03 9.35
N ALA A 251 -31.01 3.24 10.34
CA ALA A 251 -29.66 3.30 10.88
C ALA A 251 -29.20 1.90 11.33
N ILE A 252 -27.88 1.70 11.34
CA ILE A 252 -27.23 0.54 11.93
C ILE A 252 -26.36 0.94 13.12
N SER A 253 -26.05 -0.03 13.99
CA SER A 253 -24.98 0.10 14.99
C SER A 253 -23.64 -0.34 14.38
N GLN A 254 -22.62 0.50 14.51
CA GLN A 254 -21.26 0.21 14.06
C GLN A 254 -20.67 -0.98 14.82
N ALA A 255 -20.91 -1.07 16.14
CA ALA A 255 -20.51 -2.22 16.94
C ALA A 255 -21.18 -3.50 16.44
N ALA A 256 -22.49 -3.45 16.14
CA ALA A 256 -23.21 -4.60 15.58
C ALA A 256 -22.71 -5.00 14.19
N PHE A 257 -22.33 -4.02 13.34
CA PHE A 257 -21.68 -4.29 12.06
C PHE A 257 -20.39 -5.09 12.24
N TYR A 258 -19.49 -4.64 13.14
CA TYR A 258 -18.22 -5.34 13.39
C TYR A 258 -18.39 -6.68 14.10
N GLN A 259 -19.44 -6.84 14.91
CA GLN A 259 -19.80 -8.13 15.47
C GLN A 259 -20.17 -9.13 14.37
N LYS A 260 -21.02 -8.72 13.41
CA LYS A 260 -21.41 -9.59 12.27
C LYS A 260 -20.21 -10.01 11.43
N VAL A 261 -19.28 -9.09 11.17
CA VAL A 261 -17.98 -9.41 10.53
C VAL A 261 -17.23 -10.45 11.36
N SER A 262 -17.07 -10.24 12.66
CA SER A 262 -16.31 -11.15 13.53
C SER A 262 -16.92 -12.56 13.57
N GLU A 263 -18.25 -12.65 13.64
CA GLU A 263 -18.99 -13.93 13.66
C GLU A 263 -18.86 -14.69 12.34
N GLU A 264 -19.02 -14.01 11.20
CA GLU A 264 -18.96 -14.65 9.89
C GLU A 264 -17.56 -15.11 9.51
N PHE A 265 -16.54 -14.31 9.85
CA PHE A 265 -15.14 -14.64 9.59
C PHE A 265 -14.51 -15.50 10.69
N GLY A 266 -15.26 -15.81 11.76
CA GLY A 266 -14.81 -16.64 12.89
C GLY A 266 -13.64 -16.04 13.67
N ASN A 267 -13.36 -14.73 13.54
CA ASN A 267 -12.24 -14.07 14.17
C ASN A 267 -12.53 -12.59 14.46
N PRO A 268 -12.42 -12.12 15.71
CA PRO A 268 -12.59 -10.70 16.05
C PRO A 268 -11.66 -9.75 15.29
N ARG A 269 -10.47 -10.21 14.88
CA ARG A 269 -9.54 -9.38 14.09
C ARG A 269 -10.02 -9.10 12.68
N ALA A 270 -11.00 -9.85 12.16
CA ALA A 270 -11.57 -9.58 10.84
C ALA A 270 -12.13 -8.16 10.74
N GLY A 271 -12.67 -7.61 11.83
CA GLY A 271 -13.15 -6.22 11.87
C GLY A 271 -12.09 -5.16 11.59
N ASN A 272 -10.79 -5.48 11.64
CA ASN A 272 -9.71 -4.58 11.26
C ASN A 272 -9.58 -4.41 9.75
N ASN A 273 -10.08 -5.35 8.96
CA ASN A 273 -10.04 -5.23 7.50
C ASN A 273 -11.16 -4.33 6.98
N PHE A 274 -12.19 -4.06 7.78
CA PHE A 274 -13.37 -3.30 7.36
C PHE A 274 -13.36 -1.89 7.94
N LEU A 275 -13.63 -0.91 7.10
CA LEU A 275 -13.76 0.50 7.49
C LEU A 275 -15.07 1.06 6.93
N LEU A 276 -15.93 1.55 7.83
CA LEU A 276 -17.10 2.34 7.45
C LEU A 276 -16.67 3.80 7.29
N VAL A 277 -16.97 4.38 6.13
CA VAL A 277 -16.72 5.78 5.79
C VAL A 277 -18.04 6.51 5.71
N CYS A 278 -18.15 7.59 6.47
CA CYS A 278 -19.34 8.41 6.58
C CYS A 278 -19.12 9.80 5.99
N THR A 279 -20.21 10.40 5.51
CA THR A 279 -20.30 11.81 5.15
C THR A 279 -21.31 12.51 6.07
N ARG A 280 -21.21 13.85 6.16
CA ARG A 280 -22.06 14.71 7.01
C ARG A 280 -22.22 14.19 8.45
N GLY A 281 -21.16 13.61 9.00
CA GLY A 281 -21.09 13.16 10.39
C GLY A 281 -21.71 11.79 10.69
N GLY A 282 -22.48 11.18 9.79
CA GLY A 282 -23.12 9.90 10.12
C GLY A 282 -23.78 9.12 8.98
N TYR A 283 -23.88 9.65 7.76
CA TYR A 283 -24.45 8.93 6.63
C TYR A 283 -23.42 8.03 5.99
N LEU A 284 -23.72 6.73 5.87
CA LEU A 284 -22.84 5.78 5.22
C LEU A 284 -22.64 6.18 3.75
N GLN A 285 -21.39 6.38 3.36
CA GLN A 285 -20.99 6.65 1.99
C GLN A 285 -20.30 5.43 1.37
N GLU A 286 -19.42 4.77 2.13
CA GLU A 286 -18.54 3.75 1.58
C GLU A 286 -18.10 2.76 2.67
N VAL A 287 -17.96 1.49 2.27
CA VAL A 287 -17.31 0.43 3.02
C VAL A 287 -16.01 0.10 2.31
N ARG A 288 -14.89 0.20 3.03
CA ARG A 288 -13.58 -0.23 2.51
C ARG A 288 -13.17 -1.53 3.16
N VAL A 289 -12.66 -2.47 2.37
CA VAL A 289 -12.13 -3.75 2.83
C VAL A 289 -10.68 -3.90 2.40
N SER A 290 -9.78 -4.04 3.37
CA SER A 290 -8.39 -4.42 3.14
C SER A 290 -8.32 -5.90 2.80
N LEU A 291 -7.85 -6.23 1.59
CA LEU A 291 -7.72 -7.57 1.07
C LEU A 291 -6.25 -7.97 0.88
N PRO A 292 -5.94 -9.27 0.92
CA PRO A 292 -4.59 -9.77 0.62
C PRO A 292 -4.13 -9.42 -0.79
N ARG A 293 -2.82 -9.43 -1.01
CA ARG A 293 -2.23 -9.32 -2.36
C ARG A 293 -2.70 -10.45 -3.28
N ALA A 294 -2.75 -11.68 -2.77
CA ALA A 294 -3.24 -12.81 -3.54
C ALA A 294 -4.77 -12.90 -3.45
N LEU A 295 -5.47 -12.40 -4.48
CA LEU A 295 -6.93 -12.45 -4.57
C LEU A 295 -7.42 -13.82 -5.07
N LYS A 296 -7.18 -14.88 -4.30
CA LYS A 296 -7.54 -16.27 -4.66
C LYS A 296 -9.00 -16.41 -5.11
N PRO A 297 -9.30 -17.17 -6.18
CA PRO A 297 -10.68 -17.52 -6.52
C PRO A 297 -11.35 -18.22 -5.33
N ALA A 298 -12.51 -17.71 -4.92
CA ALA A 298 -13.29 -18.25 -3.82
C ALA A 298 -14.75 -17.84 -4.01
N GLU A 299 -15.67 -18.64 -3.44
CA GLU A 299 -17.12 -18.39 -3.52
C GLU A 299 -17.60 -17.27 -2.60
N SER A 300 -16.79 -16.88 -1.61
CA SER A 300 -17.13 -15.86 -0.60
C SER A 300 -15.93 -15.02 -0.19
N LEU A 301 -16.21 -13.86 0.39
CA LEU A 301 -15.17 -12.94 0.88
C LEU A 301 -14.33 -13.56 2.00
N VAL A 302 -14.93 -14.45 2.81
CA VAL A 302 -14.22 -15.24 3.83
C VAL A 302 -13.12 -16.08 3.17
N GLY A 303 -13.43 -16.75 2.06
CA GLY A 303 -12.45 -17.55 1.31
C GLY A 303 -11.39 -16.70 0.60
N VAL A 304 -11.75 -15.49 0.13
CA VAL A 304 -10.77 -14.56 -0.44
C VAL A 304 -9.77 -14.07 0.62
N MET A 305 -10.25 -13.77 1.83
CA MET A 305 -9.40 -13.30 2.92
C MET A 305 -8.55 -14.41 3.53
N ASP A 306 -9.06 -15.65 3.58
CA ASP A 306 -8.30 -16.85 3.98
C ASP A 306 -7.54 -16.65 5.32
N GLY A 307 -8.22 -16.04 6.31
CA GLY A 307 -7.65 -15.77 7.64
C GLY A 307 -6.62 -14.64 7.73
N GLN A 308 -6.36 -13.91 6.64
CA GLN A 308 -5.41 -12.80 6.61
C GLN A 308 -6.04 -11.51 7.12
N PHE A 309 -5.98 -11.32 8.44
CA PHE A 309 -6.55 -10.17 9.11
C PHE A 309 -5.49 -9.11 9.45
N ALA A 310 -5.82 -7.84 9.23
CA ALA A 310 -4.95 -6.73 9.56
C ALA A 310 -4.77 -6.61 11.08
N GLU A 311 -3.57 -6.20 11.53
CA GLU A 311 -3.31 -5.95 12.96
C GLU A 311 -4.15 -4.81 13.52
N ARG A 312 -4.42 -3.79 12.68
CA ARG A 312 -5.20 -2.61 13.03
C ARG A 312 -6.04 -2.16 11.85
N ARG A 313 -7.20 -1.57 12.16
CA ARG A 313 -8.04 -0.91 11.17
C ARG A 313 -7.32 0.30 10.56
N PRO A 314 -7.37 0.50 9.23
CA PRO A 314 -6.88 1.73 8.62
C PRO A 314 -7.60 2.96 9.16
N GLY A 315 -6.86 4.05 9.38
CA GLY A 315 -7.45 5.34 9.75
C GLY A 315 -7.92 6.10 8.51
N ASP A 316 -9.05 6.79 8.62
CA ASP A 316 -9.51 7.77 7.64
C ASP A 316 -10.19 8.92 8.39
N ARG A 317 -10.01 10.15 7.91
CA ARG A 317 -10.61 11.36 8.53
C ARG A 317 -12.15 11.32 8.51
N ASN A 318 -12.71 10.61 7.54
CA ASN A 318 -14.14 10.40 7.30
C ASN A 318 -14.61 9.03 7.81
N ALA A 319 -13.81 8.30 8.59
CA ALA A 319 -14.31 7.12 9.27
C ALA A 319 -15.55 7.46 10.11
N CYS A 320 -16.57 6.62 10.07
CA CYS A 320 -17.76 6.79 10.91
C CYS A 320 -17.33 6.77 12.39
N ARG A 321 -17.68 7.82 13.15
CA ARG A 321 -17.18 8.03 14.52
C ARG A 321 -18.16 7.57 15.59
N ASP A 322 -19.44 7.71 15.31
CA ASP A 322 -20.51 7.35 16.23
C ASP A 322 -20.97 5.92 15.99
N ASP A 323 -21.50 5.27 17.04
CA ASP A 323 -22.06 3.92 16.89
C ASP A 323 -23.27 3.93 15.95
N ARG A 324 -24.04 5.01 15.92
CA ARG A 324 -25.18 5.14 15.00
C ARG A 324 -24.70 5.59 13.61
N VAL A 325 -24.91 4.74 12.61
CA VAL A 325 -24.62 5.04 11.19
C VAL A 325 -25.92 5.03 10.40
N LEU A 326 -26.23 6.14 9.72
CA LEU A 326 -27.45 6.32 8.92
C LEU A 326 -27.29 5.64 7.55
N ILE A 327 -28.29 4.88 7.13
CA ILE A 327 -28.32 4.18 5.84
C ILE A 327 -29.37 4.85 4.96
N GLU A 328 -28.90 5.69 4.04
CA GLU A 328 -29.77 6.48 3.16
C GLU A 328 -30.62 5.60 2.23
N ALA A 329 -31.86 6.00 1.98
CA ALA A 329 -32.74 5.31 1.03
C ALA A 329 -32.57 5.87 -0.40
N PRO A 330 -32.77 5.07 -1.45
CA PRO A 330 -32.79 5.58 -2.81
C PRO A 330 -34.00 6.48 -3.06
N GLY A 331 -33.81 7.59 -3.78
CA GLY A 331 -34.90 8.35 -4.40
C GLY A 331 -35.78 9.19 -3.47
N LEU A 332 -35.21 10.17 -2.77
CA LEU A 332 -35.97 11.27 -2.13
C LEU A 332 -35.99 12.53 -3.01
#